data_AF-A0A183JZ13-F1
#
_entry.id   AF-A0A183JZ13-F1
#
_cell.length_a   1.000
_cell.length_b   1.000
_cell.length_c   1.000
_cell.angle_alpha   90.00
_cell.angle_beta   90.00
_cell.angle_gamma   90.00
#
_symmetry.space_group_name_H-M   'P 1'
#
loop_
_entity.id
_entity.type
_entity.pdbx_description
1 polymer ?
#
loop_
_entity_poly.entity_id
_entity_poly.type
_entity_poly.pdbx_seq_one_letter_code
_entity_poly.pdbx_strand_id
1 'polypeptide(L)'
;AVRSVLLYGSETWPLRVENTRKLLVFDHRCLRNIAGVCWDHRVSNSEVRRRVLGNDGKLIEEVVNLHRLRWLGHVLRMPEHRLPRRAKLTSFRDGCKRIRGGQTKTWYQCLKTLTSSLSRVGRCRLLGWGTRDFRNRWLETLGDMAQNRSQWRRCMHSLSSLKR
;
A
#
# COMPACT_ATOMS: atom_id res chain seq x y z
N ALA A 1 0.80 15.30 12.24
CA ALA A 1 -0.49 15.04 12.92
C ALA A 1 -1.67 14.89 11.95
N VAL A 2 -1.87 15.78 10.97
CA VAL A 2 -3.07 15.73 10.09
C VAL A 2 -3.12 14.48 9.19
N ARG A 3 -1.99 14.10 8.56
CA ARG A 3 -1.92 12.91 7.69
C ARG A 3 -2.26 11.60 8.40
N SER A 4 -1.82 11.41 9.65
CA SER A 4 -2.09 10.16 10.38
C SER A 4 -3.58 9.97 10.67
N VAL A 5 -4.31 11.06 10.97
CA VAL A 5 -5.76 11.03 11.20
C VAL A 5 -6.50 10.74 9.89
N LEU A 6 -6.13 11.40 8.79
CA LEU A 6 -6.77 11.21 7.48
C LEU A 6 -6.60 9.81 6.90
N LEU A 7 -5.44 9.18 7.18
CA LEU A 7 -5.11 7.88 6.64
C LEU A 7 -5.54 6.73 7.57
N TYR A 8 -6.21 7.03 8.68
CA TYR A 8 -6.73 6.02 9.58
C TYR A 8 -7.68 5.06 8.84
N GLY A 9 -7.47 3.75 9.00
CA GLY A 9 -8.28 2.71 8.35
C GLY A 9 -7.99 2.47 6.85
N SER A 10 -7.14 3.28 6.20
CA SER A 10 -6.75 3.08 4.80
C SER A 10 -5.94 1.80 4.54
N GLU A 11 -5.42 1.22 5.62
CA GLU A 11 -4.60 0.01 5.64
C GLU A 11 -5.43 -1.25 5.37
N THR A 12 -6.70 -1.25 5.81
CA THR A 12 -7.56 -2.43 5.81
C THR A 12 -8.53 -2.48 4.64
N TRP A 13 -8.64 -1.42 3.83
CA TRP A 13 -9.62 -1.30 2.74
C TRP A 13 -9.00 -0.79 1.42
N PRO A 14 -9.50 -1.25 0.26
CA PRO A 14 -9.09 -0.70 -1.02
C PRO A 14 -9.70 0.71 -1.17
N LEU A 15 -8.84 1.67 -1.50
CA LEU A 15 -9.29 3.04 -1.79
C LEU A 15 -9.76 3.13 -3.25
N ARG A 16 -10.92 3.74 -3.46
CA ARG A 16 -11.38 4.12 -4.81
C ARG A 16 -10.43 5.17 -5.39
N VAL A 17 -10.26 5.16 -6.71
CA VAL A 17 -9.42 6.14 -7.42
C VAL A 17 -9.88 7.58 -7.11
N GLU A 18 -11.19 7.80 -7.04
CA GLU A 18 -11.78 9.09 -6.65
C GLU A 18 -11.37 9.53 -5.24
N ASN A 19 -11.41 8.61 -4.26
CA ASN A 19 -11.03 8.93 -2.88
C ASN A 19 -9.53 9.23 -2.79
N THR A 20 -8.69 8.48 -3.51
CA THR A 20 -7.26 8.77 -3.61
C THR A 20 -7.02 10.15 -4.21
N ARG A 21 -7.74 10.53 -5.29
CA ARG A 21 -7.65 11.86 -5.89
C ARG A 21 -8.05 12.96 -4.91
N LYS A 22 -9.16 12.80 -4.19
CA LYS A 22 -9.60 13.76 -3.17
C LYS A 22 -8.56 13.93 -2.05
N LEU A 23 -7.96 12.84 -1.58
CA LEU A 23 -6.88 12.88 -0.58
C LEU A 23 -5.65 13.62 -1.11
N LEU A 24 -5.26 13.39 -2.37
CA LEU A 24 -4.12 14.09 -2.98
C LEU A 24 -4.37 15.60 -3.10
N VAL A 25 -5.58 16.00 -3.52
CA VAL A 25 -5.96 17.42 -3.61
C VAL A 25 -5.95 18.08 -2.24
N PHE A 26 -6.52 17.41 -1.23
CA PHE A 26 -6.51 17.89 0.15
C PHE A 26 -5.09 18.07 0.68
N ASP A 27 -4.23 17.05 0.51
CA ASP A 27 -2.84 17.09 0.96
C ASP A 27 -2.09 18.23 0.30
N HIS A 28 -2.25 18.40 -1.02
CA HIS A 28 -1.59 19.46 -1.75
C HIS A 28 -2.05 20.85 -1.30
N ARG A 29 -3.33 21.03 -1.01
CA ARG A 29 -3.86 22.28 -0.42
C ARG A 29 -3.23 22.56 0.94
N CYS A 30 -3.12 21.56 1.80
CA CYS A 30 -2.44 21.69 3.09
C CYS A 30 -0.95 22.04 2.94
N LEU A 31 -0.24 21.39 2.01
CA LEU A 31 1.17 21.67 1.75
C LEU A 31 1.39 23.10 1.23
N ARG A 32 0.52 23.59 0.35
CA ARG A 32 0.58 25.00 -0.10
C ARG A 32 0.36 25.98 1.06
N ASN A 33 -0.60 25.68 1.94
CA ASN A 33 -0.86 26.51 3.11
C ASN A 33 0.33 26.54 4.08
N ILE A 34 0.95 25.37 4.34
CA ILE A 34 2.16 25.27 5.19
C ILE A 34 3.36 25.99 4.55
N ALA A 35 3.50 25.89 3.23
CA ALA A 35 4.58 26.55 2.48
C ALA A 35 4.37 28.06 2.28
N GLY A 36 3.26 28.63 2.75
CA GLY A 36 2.91 30.04 2.52
C GLY A 36 2.75 30.40 1.04
N VAL A 37 2.34 29.44 0.19
CA VAL A 37 2.21 29.65 -1.26
C VAL A 37 0.82 30.20 -1.58
N CYS A 38 0.79 31.50 -1.86
CA CYS A 38 -0.39 32.21 -2.37
C CYS A 38 -0.70 31.88 -3.84
N TRP A 39 -1.86 32.33 -4.31
CA TRP A 39 -2.38 32.01 -5.65
C TRP A 39 -1.57 32.65 -6.79
N ASP A 40 -0.93 33.78 -6.53
CA ASP A 40 -0.07 34.58 -7.41
C ASP A 40 1.32 33.97 -7.59
N HIS A 41 1.75 33.10 -6.66
CA HIS A 41 3.00 32.38 -6.75
C HIS A 41 2.93 31.24 -7.79
N ARG A 42 3.67 31.38 -8.90
CA ARG A 42 3.82 30.31 -9.91
C ARG A 42 4.82 29.24 -9.46
N VAL A 43 4.45 28.44 -8.48
CA VAL A 43 5.29 27.34 -7.92
C VAL A 43 4.75 25.97 -8.34
N SER A 44 5.63 25.09 -8.80
CA SER A 44 5.24 23.74 -9.20
C SER A 44 4.87 22.86 -8.00
N ASN A 45 4.01 21.86 -8.22
CA ASN A 45 3.58 20.98 -7.13
C ASN A 45 4.72 20.13 -6.55
N SER A 46 5.74 19.80 -7.34
CA SER A 46 6.98 19.17 -6.85
C SER A 46 7.77 20.10 -5.95
N GLU A 47 7.88 21.38 -6.30
CA GLU A 47 8.60 22.36 -5.50
C GLU A 47 7.93 22.63 -4.15
N VAL A 48 6.60 22.77 -4.12
CA VAL A 48 5.84 22.88 -2.86
C VAL A 48 6.10 21.68 -1.95
N ARG A 49 6.12 20.46 -2.52
CA ARG A 49 6.43 19.24 -1.77
C ARG A 49 7.86 19.26 -1.24
N ARG A 50 8.83 19.64 -2.06
CA ARG A 50 10.25 19.71 -1.68
C ARG A 50 10.48 20.68 -0.53
N ARG A 51 9.80 21.84 -0.54
CA ARG A 51 9.91 22.85 0.52
C ARG A 51 9.39 22.36 1.87
N VAL A 52 8.26 21.64 1.89
CA VAL A 52 7.62 21.21 3.15
C VAL A 52 8.11 19.85 3.65
N LEU A 53 8.34 18.91 2.74
CA LEU A 53 8.62 17.50 3.06
C LEU A 53 10.07 17.10 2.76
N GLY A 54 10.87 17.99 2.16
CA GLY A 54 12.23 17.71 1.73
C GLY A 54 12.33 16.86 0.46
N ASN A 55 13.57 16.52 0.10
CA ASN A 55 13.86 15.71 -1.08
C ASN A 55 13.32 14.28 -0.97
N ASP A 56 13.02 13.77 0.24
CA ASP A 56 12.46 12.43 0.50
C ASP A 56 10.98 12.43 0.87
N GLY A 57 10.29 13.53 0.55
CA GLY A 57 8.87 13.70 0.84
C GLY A 57 8.00 12.66 0.14
N LYS A 58 7.48 11.71 0.91
CA LYS A 58 6.58 10.67 0.41
C LYS A 58 5.21 11.23 0.05
N LEU A 59 4.65 10.72 -1.04
CA LEU A 59 3.27 11.00 -1.44
C LEU A 59 2.30 10.29 -0.50
N ILE A 60 1.07 10.83 -0.38
CA ILE A 60 0.01 10.16 0.39
C ILE A 60 -0.18 8.71 -0.07
N GLU A 61 -0.14 8.45 -1.39
CA GLU A 61 -0.30 7.10 -1.89
C GLU A 61 0.81 6.15 -1.42
N GLU A 62 2.05 6.63 -1.39
CA GLU A 62 3.20 5.85 -0.90
C GLU A 62 3.07 5.57 0.60
N VAL A 63 2.61 6.56 1.38
CA VAL A 63 2.35 6.39 2.82
C VAL A 63 1.26 5.35 3.05
N VAL A 64 0.14 5.44 2.31
CA VAL A 64 -0.95 4.44 2.38
C VAL A 64 -0.46 3.05 1.99
N ASN A 65 0.33 2.94 0.93
CA ASN A 65 0.90 1.67 0.50
C ASN A 65 1.87 1.10 1.56
N LEU A 66 2.70 1.94 2.18
CA LEU A 66 3.58 1.54 3.27
C LEU A 66 2.79 1.03 4.48
N HIS A 67 1.72 1.72 4.86
CA HIS A 67 0.83 1.32 5.95
C HIS A 67 0.18 -0.04 5.65
N ARG A 68 -0.33 -0.24 4.43
CA ARG A 68 -0.86 -1.54 3.97
C ARG A 68 0.16 -2.66 4.06
N LEU A 69 1.42 -2.41 3.67
CA LEU A 69 2.50 -3.40 3.78
C LEU A 69 2.87 -3.67 5.24
N ARG A 70 2.95 -2.65 6.09
CA ARG A 70 3.20 -2.84 7.54
C ARG A 70 2.10 -3.67 8.18
N TRP A 71 0.83 -3.37 7.89
CA TRP A 71 -0.31 -4.14 8.34
C TRP A 71 -0.29 -5.57 7.80
N LEU A 72 -0.04 -5.76 6.51
CA LEU A 72 0.09 -7.09 5.91
C LEU A 72 1.18 -7.90 6.61
N GLY A 73 2.38 -7.34 6.81
CA GLY A 73 3.46 -8.02 7.52
C GLY A 73 3.11 -8.32 8.98
N HIS A 74 2.27 -7.50 9.62
CA HIS A 74 1.75 -7.80 10.96
C HIS A 74 0.78 -8.98 10.94
N VAL A 75 -0.19 -8.98 10.02
CA VAL A 75 -1.13 -10.09 9.80
C VAL A 75 -0.39 -11.36 9.39
N LEU A 76 0.69 -11.27 8.61
CA LEU A 76 1.53 -12.41 8.21
C LEU A 76 2.23 -13.10 9.36
N ARG A 77 2.59 -12.35 10.39
CA ARG A 77 3.23 -12.88 11.61
C ARG A 77 2.25 -13.35 12.68
N MET A 78 0.95 -13.09 12.54
CA MET A 78 -0.04 -13.56 13.50
C MET A 78 -0.28 -15.07 13.33
N PRO A 79 -0.48 -15.82 14.44
CA PRO A 79 -0.80 -17.23 14.35
C PRO A 79 -2.20 -17.44 13.74
N GLU A 80 -2.39 -18.58 13.08
CA GLU A 80 -3.55 -18.85 12.21
C GLU A 80 -4.90 -18.76 12.92
N HIS A 81 -4.97 -19.09 14.20
CA HIS A 81 -6.20 -19.07 14.98
C HIS A 81 -6.73 -17.66 15.28
N ARG A 82 -5.91 -16.61 15.15
CA ARG A 82 -6.34 -15.24 15.50
C ARG A 82 -7.36 -14.70 14.52
N LEU A 83 -8.39 -14.04 15.04
CA LEU A 83 -9.48 -13.49 14.25
C LEU A 83 -9.04 -12.53 13.13
N PRO A 84 -8.08 -11.60 13.31
CA PRO A 84 -7.65 -10.73 12.21
C PRO A 84 -6.98 -11.50 11.06
N ARG A 85 -6.23 -12.57 11.39
CA ARG A 85 -5.60 -13.48 10.43
C ARG A 85 -6.66 -14.26 9.67
N ARG A 86 -7.59 -14.91 10.38
CA ARG A 86 -8.71 -15.67 9.79
C ARG A 86 -9.61 -14.79 8.94
N ALA A 87 -10.17 -13.71 9.50
CA ALA A 87 -11.12 -12.86 8.78
C ALA A 87 -10.53 -12.31 7.46
N LYS A 88 -9.27 -11.86 7.49
CA LYS A 88 -8.60 -11.38 6.27
C LYS A 88 -8.25 -12.53 5.34
N LEU A 89 -7.60 -13.60 5.82
CA LEU A 89 -7.12 -14.69 4.95
C LEU A 89 -8.22 -15.63 4.43
N THR A 90 -9.28 -15.87 5.19
CA THR A 90 -10.42 -16.72 4.80
C THR A 90 -11.16 -16.12 3.62
N SER A 91 -11.32 -14.78 3.59
CA SER A 91 -11.88 -14.06 2.44
C SER A 91 -11.04 -14.20 1.15
N PHE A 92 -9.81 -14.72 1.24
CA PHE A 92 -8.91 -14.97 0.10
C PHE A 92 -8.92 -16.41 -0.40
N ARG A 93 -9.44 -17.36 0.38
CA ARG A 93 -9.42 -18.79 0.05
C ARG A 93 -10.63 -19.19 -0.79
N ASP A 94 -11.79 -18.61 -0.51
CA ASP A 94 -13.04 -19.04 -1.12
C ASP A 94 -13.61 -18.01 -2.10
N GLY A 95 -14.15 -18.51 -3.21
CA GLY A 95 -14.76 -17.75 -4.30
C GLY A 95 -16.08 -17.09 -3.88
N CYS A 96 -16.05 -16.18 -2.91
CA CYS A 96 -17.18 -15.36 -2.54
C CYS A 96 -17.75 -14.68 -3.79
N LYS A 97 -18.98 -15.06 -4.13
CA LYS A 97 -19.71 -14.49 -5.27
C LYS A 97 -19.87 -12.99 -5.01
N ARG A 98 -19.49 -12.20 -6.02
CA ARG A 98 -19.51 -10.73 -5.92
C ARG A 98 -20.95 -10.25 -5.93
N ILE A 99 -21.28 -9.34 -5.03
CA ILE A 99 -22.54 -8.60 -5.12
C ILE A 99 -22.46 -7.71 -6.37
N ARG A 100 -23.47 -7.80 -7.24
CA ARG A 100 -23.58 -7.00 -8.46
C ARG A 100 -23.62 -5.51 -8.06
N GLY A 101 -22.75 -4.68 -8.65
CA GLY A 101 -22.57 -3.27 -8.26
C GLY A 101 -21.56 -3.00 -7.13
N GLY A 102 -20.95 -4.04 -6.54
CA GLY A 102 -19.88 -3.90 -5.54
C GLY A 102 -18.55 -3.40 -6.11
N GLN A 103 -17.61 -3.02 -5.24
CA GLN A 103 -16.30 -2.52 -5.66
C GLN A 103 -15.55 -3.50 -6.57
N THR A 104 -14.99 -2.99 -7.68
CA THR A 104 -14.34 -3.81 -8.73
C THR A 104 -12.99 -4.41 -8.29
N LYS A 105 -12.25 -3.72 -7.41
CA LYS A 105 -10.97 -4.21 -6.87
C LYS A 105 -11.12 -4.66 -5.42
N THR A 106 -10.68 -5.88 -5.13
CA THR A 106 -10.57 -6.37 -3.76
C THR A 106 -9.30 -5.83 -3.11
N TRP A 107 -9.28 -5.74 -1.78
CA TRP A 107 -8.05 -5.42 -1.03
C TRP A 107 -6.89 -6.37 -1.41
N TYR A 108 -7.20 -7.65 -1.63
CA TYR A 108 -6.27 -8.66 -2.13
C TYR A 108 -5.66 -8.30 -3.47
N GLN A 109 -6.48 -7.92 -4.45
CA GLN A 109 -5.98 -7.51 -5.78
C GLN A 109 -5.10 -6.27 -5.66
N CYS A 110 -5.47 -5.29 -4.83
CA CYS A 110 -4.62 -4.14 -4.55
C CYS A 110 -3.26 -4.55 -3.97
N LEU A 111 -3.21 -5.49 -3.03
CA LEU A 111 -1.95 -5.97 -2.47
C LEU A 111 -1.13 -6.81 -3.45
N LYS A 112 -1.78 -7.67 -4.24
CA LYS A 112 -1.09 -8.47 -5.26
C LYS A 112 -0.44 -7.55 -6.30
N THR A 113 -1.11 -6.49 -6.72
CA THR A 113 -0.53 -5.45 -7.59
C THR A 113 0.55 -4.65 -6.87
N LEU A 114 0.39 -4.33 -5.57
CA LEU A 114 1.41 -3.60 -4.82
C LEU A 114 2.70 -4.42 -4.64
N THR A 115 2.57 -5.73 -4.47
CA THR A 115 3.68 -6.66 -4.24
C THR A 115 4.16 -7.32 -5.53
N SER A 116 3.56 -7.04 -6.69
CA SER A 116 3.94 -7.70 -7.94
C SER A 116 5.37 -7.34 -8.36
N SER A 117 5.90 -6.20 -7.95
CA SER A 117 7.31 -5.86 -8.16
C SER A 117 8.27 -6.72 -7.33
N LEU A 118 7.82 -7.37 -6.25
CA LEU A 118 8.60 -8.39 -5.54
C LEU A 118 8.64 -9.73 -6.28
N SER A 119 7.80 -9.94 -7.30
CA SER A 119 7.80 -11.19 -8.06
C SER A 119 9.12 -11.47 -8.80
N ARG A 120 10.01 -10.47 -8.90
CA ARG A 120 11.34 -10.59 -9.49
C ARG A 120 12.38 -9.99 -8.55
N VAL A 121 13.35 -10.81 -8.16
CA VAL A 121 14.55 -10.37 -7.43
C VAL A 121 15.75 -10.70 -8.31
N GLY A 122 16.38 -9.68 -8.90
CA GLY A 122 17.42 -9.87 -9.92
C GLY A 122 16.89 -10.62 -11.15
N ARG A 123 17.54 -11.73 -11.51
CA ARG A 123 17.10 -12.63 -12.61
C ARG A 123 16.10 -13.70 -12.15
N CYS A 124 15.87 -13.85 -10.85
CA CYS A 124 15.03 -14.90 -10.30
C CYS A 124 13.57 -14.43 -10.20
N ARG A 125 12.64 -15.28 -10.66
CA ARG A 125 11.20 -15.09 -10.49
C ARG A 125 10.75 -15.83 -9.23
N LEU A 126 10.17 -15.12 -8.27
CA LEU A 126 9.56 -15.74 -7.10
C LEU A 126 8.22 -16.39 -7.51
N LEU A 127 7.98 -17.60 -6.99
CA LEU A 127 6.77 -18.37 -7.25
C LEU A 127 5.56 -17.69 -6.57
N GLY A 128 4.38 -17.78 -7.19
CA GLY A 128 3.11 -17.39 -6.57
C GLY A 128 2.42 -16.15 -7.15
N TRP A 129 3.13 -15.32 -7.92
CA TRP A 129 2.55 -14.13 -8.57
C TRP A 129 2.01 -14.39 -9.98
N GLY A 130 2.29 -15.55 -10.57
CA GLY A 130 1.83 -15.95 -11.90
C GLY A 130 0.33 -16.27 -11.97
N THR A 131 -0.19 -16.33 -13.19
CA THR A 131 -1.58 -16.74 -13.49
C THR A 131 -1.81 -18.25 -13.35
N ARG A 132 -0.74 -19.05 -13.44
CA ARG A 132 -0.74 -20.52 -13.30
C ARG A 132 -0.40 -21.03 -11.89
N ASP A 133 -0.04 -20.14 -10.96
CA ASP A 133 0.33 -20.54 -9.60
C ASP A 133 -0.92 -20.88 -8.77
N PHE A 134 -0.79 -21.86 -7.88
CA PHE A 134 -1.83 -22.19 -6.90
C PHE A 134 -2.30 -20.91 -6.19
N ARG A 135 -3.62 -20.74 -6.12
CA ARG A 135 -4.28 -19.55 -5.56
C ARG A 135 -3.70 -19.30 -4.16
N ASN A 136 -2.97 -18.20 -3.99
CA ASN A 136 -2.36 -17.72 -2.73
C ASN A 136 -0.91 -18.14 -2.41
N ARG A 137 -0.17 -18.83 -3.30
CA ARG A 137 1.24 -19.17 -3.06
C ARG A 137 2.16 -17.95 -2.78
N TRP A 138 1.86 -16.79 -3.36
CA TRP A 138 2.60 -15.56 -3.06
C TRP A 138 2.45 -15.09 -1.61
N LEU A 139 1.32 -15.40 -0.94
CA LEU A 139 1.11 -15.06 0.47
C LEU A 139 1.96 -15.91 1.41
N GLU A 140 2.23 -17.17 1.04
CA GLU A 140 3.15 -18.05 1.76
C GLU A 140 4.56 -17.50 1.66
N THR A 141 5.02 -17.19 0.44
CA THR A 141 6.34 -16.57 0.21
C THR A 141 6.50 -15.25 0.98
N LEU A 142 5.50 -14.36 0.95
CA LEU A 142 5.54 -13.14 1.75
C LEU A 142 5.47 -13.44 3.25
N GLY A 143 4.76 -14.49 3.66
CA GLY A 143 4.69 -14.96 5.04
C GLY A 143 6.07 -15.29 5.58
N ASP A 144 6.82 -16.10 4.84
CA ASP A 144 8.20 -16.49 5.18
C ASP A 144 9.12 -15.27 5.28
N MET A 145 9.03 -14.36 4.30
CA MET A 145 9.78 -13.10 4.30
C MET A 145 9.38 -12.18 5.47
N ALA A 146 8.10 -12.20 5.86
CA ALA A 146 7.58 -11.38 6.95
C ALA A 146 8.02 -11.90 8.33
N GLN A 147 8.34 -13.19 8.48
CA GLN A 147 8.87 -13.72 9.74
C GLN A 147 10.22 -13.08 10.09
N ASN A 148 11.08 -12.86 9.09
CA ASN A 148 12.29 -12.09 9.29
C ASN A 148 12.02 -10.58 9.18
N ARG A 149 11.92 -9.89 10.33
CA ARG A 149 11.63 -8.44 10.39
C ARG A 149 12.63 -7.59 9.59
N SER A 150 13.90 -8.00 9.52
CA SER A 150 14.93 -7.24 8.77
C SER A 150 14.76 -7.39 7.26
N GLN A 151 14.41 -8.59 6.80
CA GLN A 151 14.09 -8.84 5.39
C GLN A 151 12.80 -8.12 5.01
N TRP A 152 11.75 -8.20 5.84
CA TRP A 152 10.50 -7.50 5.62
C TRP A 152 10.68 -5.97 5.49
N ARG A 153 11.50 -5.36 6.35
CA ARG A 153 11.84 -3.94 6.26
C ARG A 153 12.53 -3.62 4.94
N ARG A 154 13.54 -4.40 4.54
CA ARG A 154 14.23 -4.23 3.25
C ARG A 154 13.25 -4.29 2.08
N CYS A 155 12.35 -5.28 2.06
CA CYS A 155 11.34 -5.40 1.01
C CYS A 155 10.37 -4.21 0.95
N MET A 156 9.93 -3.70 2.12
CA MET A 156 9.12 -2.49 2.16
C MET A 156 9.87 -1.27 1.60
N HIS A 157 11.16 -1.14 1.91
CA HIS A 157 11.99 -0.06 1.38
C HIS A 157 12.15 -0.17 -0.15
N SER A 158 12.46 -1.36 -0.67
CA SER A 158 12.54 -1.60 -2.12
C SER A 158 11.21 -1.28 -2.82
N LEU A 159 10.08 -1.74 -2.26
CA LEU A 159 8.75 -1.44 -2.79
C LEU A 159 8.40 0.04 -2.79
N SER A 160 8.87 0.79 -1.79
CA SER A 160 8.70 2.24 -1.73
C SER A 160 9.61 3.00 -2.69
N SER A 161 10.78 2.44 -3.02
CA SER A 161 11.74 3.04 -3.95
C SER A 161 11.44 2.77 -5.43
N LEU A 162 10.79 1.64 -5.73
CA LEU A 162 10.44 1.22 -7.09
C LEU A 162 9.30 2.02 -7.74
N LYS A 163 8.61 2.88 -6.96
CA LYS A 163 7.53 3.76 -7.44
C LYS A 163 7.98 5.21 -7.66
N ARG A 164 9.26 5.50 -7.45
CA ARG A 164 9.82 6.85 -7.56
C ARG A 164 10.23 7.18 -8.99
#